data_AF-A0A290HU32-F1
#
_entry.id   AF-A0A290HU32-F1
#
_cell.length_a   1.000
_cell.length_b   1.000
_cell.length_c   1.000
_cell.angle_alpha   90.00
_cell.angle_beta   90.00
_cell.angle_gamma   90.00
#
_symmetry.space_group_name_H-M   'P 1'
#
loop_
_entity.id
_entity.type
_entity.pdbx_description
1 polymer ?
#
loop_
_entity_poly.entity_id
_entity_poly.type
_entity_poly.pdbx_seq_one_letter_code
_entity_poly.pdbx_strand_id
1 'polypeptide(L)'
;MDALFLIVPIGVASTLFVFFFFEKRAIAAKKLKESKGLPAPSVEDFYEKFQRYETLFNVIGFFIASYVISLALASITYNPSYGLTHALSYIFATTFIGTIIIFGMKLKKSILIQVFATFLYGAPHIVASSLAFLTRYIIG
;
A
#
# COMPACT_ATOMS: atom_id res chain seq x y z
N MET A 1 12.31 -11.42 -18.02
CA MET A 1 10.85 -11.13 -18.03
C MET A 1 10.07 -12.22 -17.31
N ASP A 2 10.47 -13.49 -17.41
CA ASP A 2 9.80 -14.63 -16.76
C ASP A 2 9.63 -14.48 -15.24
N ALA A 3 10.60 -13.86 -14.56
CA ALA A 3 10.51 -13.56 -13.14
C ALA A 3 9.30 -12.67 -12.78
N LEU A 4 8.88 -11.74 -13.65
CA LEU A 4 7.73 -10.85 -13.43
C LEU A 4 6.43 -11.64 -13.27
N PHE A 5 6.24 -12.72 -14.03
CA PHE A 5 5.05 -13.56 -13.94
C PHE A 5 4.91 -14.22 -12.58
N LEU A 6 6.02 -14.46 -11.88
CA LEU A 6 6.02 -15.05 -10.55
C LEU A 6 5.95 -13.98 -9.46
N ILE A 7 6.74 -12.90 -9.56
CA ILE A 7 6.81 -11.90 -8.48
C ILE A 7 5.61 -10.97 -8.45
N VAL A 8 4.94 -10.68 -9.58
CA VAL A 8 3.80 -9.77 -9.58
C VAL A 8 2.62 -10.37 -8.80
N PRO A 9 2.17 -11.62 -9.03
CA PRO A 9 1.10 -12.21 -8.23
C PRO A 9 1.44 -12.30 -6.73
N ILE A 10 2.68 -12.67 -6.40
CA ILE A 10 3.14 -12.77 -5.00
C ILE A 10 3.17 -11.38 -4.35
N GLY A 11 3.71 -10.39 -5.05
CA GLY A 11 3.74 -8.99 -4.63
C GLY A 11 2.34 -8.46 -4.38
N VAL A 12 1.42 -8.62 -5.33
CA VAL A 12 0.00 -8.23 -5.19
C VAL A 12 -0.64 -8.91 -3.98
N ALA A 13 -0.54 -10.23 -3.86
CA ALA A 13 -1.21 -10.96 -2.79
C ALA A 13 -0.70 -10.54 -1.40
N SER A 14 0.61 -10.44 -1.25
CA SER A 14 1.25 -10.07 0.01
C SER A 14 0.97 -8.61 0.40
N THR A 15 1.10 -7.66 -0.53
CA THR A 15 0.87 -6.24 -0.21
C THR A 15 -0.61 -5.93 -0.01
N LEU A 16 -1.54 -6.60 -0.72
CA LEU A 16 -2.97 -6.50 -0.43
C LEU A 16 -3.33 -7.06 0.94
N PHE A 17 -2.78 -8.22 1.32
CA PHE A 17 -3.00 -8.78 2.65
C PHE A 17 -2.57 -7.80 3.74
N VAL A 18 -1.38 -7.21 3.61
CA VAL A 18 -0.86 -6.20 4.54
C VAL A 18 -1.72 -4.95 4.53
N PHE A 19 -2.13 -4.47 3.35
CA PHE A 19 -3.01 -3.30 3.23
C PHE A 19 -4.32 -3.52 3.98
N PHE A 20 -5.01 -4.64 3.76
CA PHE A 20 -6.28 -4.93 4.44
C PHE A 20 -6.10 -5.12 5.94
N PHE A 21 -4.96 -5.66 6.39
CA PHE A 21 -4.64 -5.73 7.81
C PHE A 21 -4.58 -4.33 8.45
N PHE A 22 -3.83 -3.40 7.86
CA PHE A 22 -3.71 -2.03 8.37
C PHE A 22 -5.00 -1.22 8.18
N GLU A 23 -5.75 -1.43 7.09
CA GLU A 23 -7.06 -0.82 6.90
C GLU A 23 -8.03 -1.25 8.02
N LYS A 24 -8.08 -2.54 8.34
CA LYS A 24 -8.92 -3.05 9.42
C LYS A 24 -8.55 -2.44 10.78
N ARG A 25 -7.25 -2.25 11.03
CA ARG A 25 -6.75 -1.57 12.24
C ARG A 25 -7.19 -0.10 12.30
N ALA A 26 -7.06 0.64 11.21
CA ALA A 26 -7.49 2.04 11.15
C ALA A 26 -9.01 2.17 11.40
N ILE A 27 -9.82 1.29 10.80
CA ILE A 27 -11.28 1.26 11.02
C ILE A 27 -11.61 0.92 12.49
N ALA A 28 -10.89 -0.01 13.11
CA ALA A 28 -11.10 -0.36 14.52
C ALA A 28 -10.72 0.81 15.46
N ALA A 29 -9.61 1.49 15.19
CA ALA A 29 -9.19 2.68 15.95
C ALA A 29 -10.23 3.80 15.88
N LYS A 30 -10.80 4.03 14.68
CA LYS A 30 -11.93 4.96 14.50
C LYS A 30 -13.12 4.60 15.39
N LYS A 31 -13.61 3.36 15.31
CA LYS A 31 -14.78 2.91 16.09
C LYS A 31 -14.55 3.05 17.60
N LEU A 32 -13.35 2.74 18.08
CA LEU A 32 -13.00 2.87 19.50
C LEU A 32 -13.00 4.34 19.97
N LYS A 33 -12.57 5.27 19.13
CA LYS A 33 -12.56 6.70 19.47
C LYS A 33 -13.96 7.29 19.44
N GLU A 34 -14.77 6.90 18.46
CA GLU A 34 -16.21 7.23 18.42
C GLU A 34 -16.94 6.67 19.65
N SER A 35 -16.66 5.43 20.07
CA SER A 35 -17.28 4.84 21.26
C SER A 35 -16.87 5.51 22.58
N LYS A 36 -15.74 6.23 22.60
CA LYS A 36 -15.29 7.01 23.77
C LYS A 36 -15.93 8.40 23.83
N GLY A 37 -16.91 8.70 22.98
CA GLY A 37 -17.64 9.96 22.99
C GLY A 37 -16.84 11.16 22.47
N LEU A 38 -15.72 10.91 21.77
CA LEU A 38 -14.99 12.00 21.11
C LEU A 38 -15.88 12.60 20.01
N PRO A 39 -16.16 13.91 20.03
CA PRO A 39 -16.95 14.55 19.00
C PRO A 39 -16.27 14.36 17.65
N ALA A 40 -17.07 14.09 16.60
CA ALA A 40 -16.55 13.94 15.26
C ALA A 40 -15.71 15.18 14.88
N PRO A 41 -14.49 15.00 14.35
CA PRO A 41 -13.65 16.12 13.93
C PRO A 41 -14.40 16.99 12.92
N SER A 42 -14.12 18.29 12.94
CA SER A 42 -14.75 19.24 12.02
C SER A 42 -14.54 18.79 10.57
N VAL A 43 -15.49 19.12 9.69
CA VAL A 43 -15.42 18.64 8.30
C VAL A 43 -14.16 19.16 7.60
N GLU A 44 -13.71 20.35 7.99
CA GLU A 44 -12.61 21.10 7.41
C GLU A 44 -11.22 20.59 7.81
N ASP A 45 -11.05 19.95 8.97
CA ASP A 45 -9.74 19.52 9.44
C ASP A 45 -9.39 18.08 9.00
N PHE A 46 -8.97 17.95 7.74
CA PHE A 46 -8.54 16.68 7.17
C PHE A 46 -7.31 16.09 7.87
N TYR A 47 -6.40 16.96 8.35
CA TYR A 47 -5.21 16.54 9.09
C TYR A 47 -5.59 15.96 10.45
N GLU A 48 -6.51 16.62 11.17
CA GLU A 48 -7.08 16.09 12.41
C GLU A 48 -7.70 14.71 12.18
N LYS A 49 -8.47 14.50 11.09
CA LYS A 49 -9.03 13.17 10.75
C LYS A 49 -7.95 12.11 10.54
N PHE A 50 -6.85 12.45 9.86
CA PHE A 50 -5.75 11.52 9.58
C PHE A 50 -4.99 11.10 10.84
N GLN A 51 -4.72 12.04 11.74
CA GLN A 51 -4.06 11.76 13.01
C GLN A 51 -4.99 11.08 14.01
N ARG A 52 -6.22 11.60 14.15
CA ARG A 52 -7.20 11.12 15.12
C ARG A 52 -7.59 9.68 14.86
N TYR A 53 -7.70 9.22 13.61
CA TYR A 53 -8.01 7.83 13.30
C TYR A 53 -6.79 6.92 13.13
N GLU A 54 -5.61 7.40 13.52
CA GLU A 54 -4.34 6.67 13.36
C GLU A 54 -4.08 6.23 11.92
N THR A 55 -4.73 6.89 10.94
CA THR A 55 -4.59 6.59 9.52
C THR A 55 -3.13 6.75 9.12
N LEU A 56 -2.47 7.81 9.59
CA LEU A 56 -1.04 8.05 9.32
C LEU A 56 -0.16 6.89 9.80
N PHE A 57 -0.34 6.42 11.04
CA PHE A 57 0.44 5.31 11.59
C PHE A 57 0.20 3.99 10.85
N ASN A 58 -1.05 3.72 10.44
CA ASN A 58 -1.37 2.53 9.66
C ASN A 58 -0.81 2.61 8.24
N VAL A 59 -0.78 3.79 7.62
CA VAL A 59 -0.15 4.03 6.31
C VAL A 59 1.36 3.87 6.40
N ILE A 60 2.01 4.40 7.44
CA ILE A 60 3.45 4.19 7.68
C ILE A 60 3.74 2.70 7.89
N GLY A 61 2.92 2.00 8.68
CA GLY A 61 3.04 0.55 8.86
C GLY A 61 2.92 -0.22 7.55
N PHE A 62 1.95 0.14 6.71
CA PHE A 62 1.79 -0.44 5.38
C PHE A 62 2.98 -0.13 4.46
N PHE A 63 3.51 1.10 4.49
CA PHE A 63 4.71 1.50 3.75
C PHE A 63 5.91 0.62 4.14
N ILE A 64 6.20 0.48 5.44
CA ILE A 64 7.33 -0.31 5.93
C ILE A 64 7.20 -1.77 5.50
N ALA A 65 6.02 -2.37 5.69
CA ALA A 65 5.79 -3.75 5.31
C ALA A 65 5.88 -3.96 3.78
N SER A 66 5.34 -3.04 2.98
CA SER A 66 5.46 -3.07 1.52
C SER A 66 6.90 -2.93 1.05
N TYR A 67 7.70 -2.12 1.74
CA TYR A 67 9.12 -1.97 1.47
C TYR A 67 9.87 -3.28 1.73
N VAL A 68 9.64 -3.91 2.89
CA VAL A 68 10.28 -5.19 3.24
C VAL A 68 9.91 -6.29 2.25
N ILE A 69 8.63 -6.40 1.87
CA ILE A 69 8.17 -7.36 0.87
C ILE A 69 8.86 -7.11 -0.48
N SER A 70 8.85 -5.87 -0.94
CA SER A 70 9.43 -5.50 -2.24
C SER A 70 10.95 -5.68 -2.25
N LEU A 71 11.63 -5.44 -1.12
CA LEU A 71 13.06 -5.64 -0.99
C LEU A 71 13.42 -7.12 -1.00
N ALA A 72 12.62 -7.97 -0.35
CA ALA A 72 12.80 -9.42 -0.38
C ALA A 72 12.61 -9.95 -1.81
N LEU A 73 11.56 -9.51 -2.51
CA LEU A 73 11.32 -9.91 -3.90
C LEU A 73 12.43 -9.41 -4.84
N ALA A 74 12.82 -8.13 -4.72
CA ALA A 74 13.94 -7.59 -5.48
C ALA A 74 15.23 -8.39 -5.20
N SER A 75 15.48 -8.78 -3.95
CA SER A 75 16.68 -9.55 -3.59
C SER A 75 16.75 -10.93 -4.24
N ILE A 76 15.61 -11.56 -4.50
CA ILE A 76 15.54 -12.91 -5.09
C ILE A 76 15.58 -12.87 -6.61
N THR A 77 14.98 -11.85 -7.24
CA THR A 77 14.72 -11.87 -8.69
C THR A 77 15.30 -10.70 -9.48
N TYR A 78 15.99 -9.76 -8.84
CA TYR A 78 16.58 -8.62 -9.54
C TYR A 78 17.70 -9.08 -10.48
N ASN A 79 17.57 -8.72 -11.75
CA ASN A 79 18.60 -8.93 -12.76
C ASN A 79 19.13 -7.55 -13.20
N PRO A 80 20.43 -7.25 -13.00
CA PRO A 80 21.04 -5.97 -13.35
C PRO A 80 20.85 -5.56 -14.82
N SER A 81 20.82 -6.53 -15.75
CA SER A 81 20.71 -6.27 -17.19
C SER A 81 19.36 -5.68 -17.60
N TYR A 82 18.30 -5.92 -16.82
CA TYR A 82 16.95 -5.39 -17.06
C TYR A 82 16.43 -4.60 -15.86
N GLY A 83 17.31 -4.17 -14.96
CA GLY A 83 16.96 -3.78 -13.60
C GLY A 83 15.89 -2.69 -13.50
N LEU A 84 16.03 -1.62 -14.30
CA LEU A 84 15.08 -0.51 -14.30
C LEU A 84 13.73 -0.88 -14.91
N THR A 85 13.73 -1.49 -16.10
CA THR A 85 12.47 -1.92 -16.75
C THR A 85 11.74 -2.95 -15.92
N HIS A 86 12.46 -3.89 -15.30
CA HIS A 86 11.91 -4.90 -14.39
C HIS A 86 11.28 -4.22 -13.16
N ALA A 87 12.00 -3.31 -12.49
CA ALA A 87 11.50 -2.58 -11.33
C ALA A 87 10.23 -1.79 -11.68
N LEU A 88 10.25 -0.99 -12.74
CA LEU A 88 9.10 -0.20 -13.16
C LEU A 88 7.90 -1.08 -13.56
N SER A 89 8.14 -2.18 -14.27
CA SER A 89 7.07 -3.12 -14.65
C SER A 89 6.44 -3.78 -13.44
N TYR A 90 7.26 -4.20 -12.46
CA TYR A 90 6.77 -4.74 -11.19
C TYR A 90 5.92 -3.69 -10.47
N ILE A 91 6.48 -2.50 -10.21
CA ILE A 91 5.80 -1.41 -9.47
C ILE A 91 4.48 -1.06 -10.13
N PHE A 92 4.47 -0.89 -11.45
CA PHE A 92 3.27 -0.58 -12.22
C PHE A 92 2.24 -1.69 -12.10
N ALA A 93 2.62 -2.94 -12.42
CA ALA A 93 1.70 -4.06 -12.44
C ALA A 93 1.09 -4.34 -11.06
N THR A 94 1.90 -4.41 -10.00
CA THR A 94 1.40 -4.69 -8.65
C THR A 94 0.53 -3.57 -8.10
N THR A 95 0.85 -2.31 -8.43
CA THR A 95 0.04 -1.16 -8.00
C THR A 95 -1.28 -1.13 -8.75
N PHE A 96 -1.25 -1.32 -10.07
CA PHE A 96 -2.43 -1.32 -10.92
C PHE A 96 -3.39 -2.45 -10.55
N ILE A 97 -2.91 -3.69 -10.46
CA ILE A 97 -3.71 -4.86 -10.12
C ILE A 97 -4.28 -4.72 -8.71
N GLY A 98 -3.45 -4.34 -7.73
CA GLY A 98 -3.93 -4.14 -6.35
C GLY A 98 -4.98 -3.04 -6.24
N THR A 99 -4.81 -1.95 -6.99
CA THR A 99 -5.79 -0.86 -7.08
C THR A 99 -7.13 -1.35 -7.63
N ILE A 100 -7.12 -2.12 -8.73
CA ILE A 100 -8.34 -2.71 -9.31
C ILE A 100 -9.03 -3.61 -8.28
N ILE A 101 -8.29 -4.45 -7.58
CA ILE A 101 -8.86 -5.37 -6.58
C ILE A 101 -9.51 -4.57 -5.44
N ILE A 102 -8.83 -3.57 -4.89
CA ILE A 102 -9.36 -2.72 -3.82
C ILE A 102 -10.61 -1.96 -4.28
N PHE A 103 -10.57 -1.39 -5.49
CA PHE A 103 -11.70 -0.69 -6.08
C PHE A 103 -12.91 -1.64 -6.23
N GLY A 104 -12.69 -2.82 -6.80
CA GLY A 104 -13.70 -3.87 -6.96
C GLY A 104 -14.31 -4.33 -5.63
N MET A 105 -13.48 -4.51 -4.60
CA MET A 105 -13.95 -4.88 -3.26
C MET A 105 -14.78 -3.79 -2.57
N LYS A 106 -14.67 -2.53 -3.02
CA LYS A 106 -15.34 -1.37 -2.44
C LYS A 106 -16.44 -0.78 -3.33
N LEU A 107 -16.89 -1.49 -4.38
CA LEU A 107 -17.96 -1.03 -5.29
C LEU A 107 -19.25 -0.61 -4.58
N LYS A 108 -19.59 -1.24 -3.44
CA LYS A 108 -20.77 -0.89 -2.63
C LYS A 108 -20.56 0.35 -1.72
N LYS A 109 -19.39 0.96 -1.72
CA LYS A 109 -19.05 2.17 -0.94
C LYS A 109 -19.09 3.40 -1.85
N SER A 110 -19.15 4.60 -1.26
CA SER A 110 -19.10 5.84 -2.03
C SER A 110 -17.81 5.94 -2.85
N ILE A 111 -17.87 6.61 -4.00
CA ILE A 111 -16.72 6.81 -4.89
C ILE A 111 -15.53 7.43 -4.16
N LEU A 112 -15.82 8.35 -3.22
CA LEU A 112 -14.80 8.98 -2.37
C LEU A 112 -14.01 7.93 -1.57
N ILE A 113 -14.69 6.97 -0.93
CA ILE A 113 -14.03 5.90 -0.17
C ILE A 113 -13.21 5.00 -1.08
N GLN A 114 -13.72 4.69 -2.28
CA GLN A 114 -13.01 3.87 -3.26
C GLN A 114 -11.70 4.55 -3.67
N VAL A 115 -11.77 5.81 -4.11
CA VAL A 115 -10.61 6.61 -4.53
C VAL A 115 -9.60 6.75 -3.39
N PHE A 116 -10.05 7.09 -2.18
CA PHE A 116 -9.15 7.21 -1.03
C PHE A 116 -8.48 5.89 -0.66
N ALA A 117 -9.20 4.77 -0.65
CA ALA A 117 -8.60 3.48 -0.35
C ALA A 117 -7.55 3.09 -1.41
N THR A 118 -7.86 3.30 -2.69
CA THR A 118 -6.91 3.04 -3.77
C THR A 118 -5.68 3.95 -3.70
N PHE A 119 -5.85 5.20 -3.30
CA PHE A 119 -4.75 6.14 -3.10
C PHE A 119 -3.86 5.73 -1.91
N LEU A 120 -4.48 5.36 -0.79
CA LEU A 120 -3.81 4.91 0.43
C LEU A 120 -3.06 3.57 0.25
N TYR A 121 -3.45 2.78 -0.74
CA TYR A 121 -2.67 1.63 -1.19
C TYR A 121 -1.57 2.05 -2.18
N GLY A 122 -1.95 2.74 -3.26
CA GLY A 122 -1.07 2.95 -4.39
C GLY A 122 0.13 3.84 -4.08
N ALA A 123 -0.08 5.01 -3.46
CA ALA A 123 1.00 5.96 -3.24
C ALA A 123 2.08 5.41 -2.29
N PRO A 124 1.76 4.87 -1.10
CA PRO A 124 2.78 4.27 -0.24
C PRO A 124 3.45 3.06 -0.87
N HIS A 125 2.70 2.22 -1.60
CA HIS A 125 3.25 1.04 -2.29
C HIS A 125 4.26 1.41 -3.37
N ILE A 126 3.96 2.42 -4.21
CA ILE A 126 4.88 2.92 -5.24
C ILE A 126 6.18 3.41 -4.62
N VAL A 127 6.09 4.26 -3.59
CA VAL A 127 7.29 4.81 -2.94
C VAL A 127 8.10 3.71 -2.25
N ALA A 128 7.43 2.81 -1.53
CA ALA A 128 8.08 1.69 -0.84
C ALA A 128 8.80 0.76 -1.82
N SER A 129 8.14 0.41 -2.93
CA SER A 129 8.72 -0.47 -3.95
C SER A 129 9.87 0.22 -4.68
N SER A 130 9.71 1.50 -5.05
CA SER A 130 10.78 2.28 -5.69
C SER A 130 12.03 2.33 -4.80
N LEU A 131 11.83 2.59 -3.50
CA LEU A 131 12.92 2.59 -2.54
C LEU A 131 13.57 1.20 -2.42
N ALA A 132 12.79 0.13 -2.33
CA ALA A 132 13.29 -1.23 -2.23
C ALA A 132 14.16 -1.65 -3.43
N PHE A 133 13.71 -1.36 -4.65
CA PHE A 133 14.49 -1.65 -5.86
C PHE A 133 15.74 -0.78 -5.96
N LEU A 134 15.67 0.49 -5.55
CA LEU A 134 16.84 1.36 -5.46
C LEU A 134 17.85 0.85 -4.43
N THR A 135 17.39 0.43 -3.25
CA THR A 135 18.22 -0.19 -2.21
C THR A 135 18.92 -1.44 -2.75
N ARG A 136 18.18 -2.34 -3.42
CA ARG A 136 18.77 -3.55 -4.02
C ARG A 136 19.78 -3.23 -5.12
N TYR A 137 19.54 -2.18 -5.90
CA TYR A 137 20.47 -1.72 -6.93
C TYR A 137 21.78 -1.18 -6.33
N ILE A 138 21.71 -0.40 -5.26
CA ILE A 138 22.88 0.17 -4.60
C ILE A 138 23.71 -0.89 -3.86
N ILE A 139 23.06 -1.84 -3.19
CA ILE A 139 23.73 -2.81 -2.31
C ILE A 139 24.34 -3.99 -3.10
N GLY A 140 23.85 -4.28 -4.31
CA GLY A 140 24.23 -5.51 -5.02
C GLY A 140 23.57 -6.74 -4.42
#